data_AF-A0A257HC24-F1
#
_entry.id   AF-A0A257HC24-F1
#
_cell.length_a   1.000
_cell.length_b   1.000
_cell.length_c   1.000
_cell.angle_alpha   90.00
_cell.angle_beta   90.00
_cell.angle_gamma   90.00
#
_symmetry.space_group_name_H-M   'P 1'
#
loop_
_entity.id
_entity.type
_entity.pdbx_description
1 polymer ?
#
loop_
_entity_poly.entity_id
_entity_poly.type
_entity_poly.pdbx_seq_one_letter_code
_entity_poly.pdbx_strand_id
1 'polypeptide(L)'
;MKWAAVAVLALTSPAALAAPAVAPACPLLRAVYTPIEDEGFGKIENYELFHSEKTLPFNQAKAVITIRAPANGLVEKMRSYDFGFAFTNGYGGTHLEFSGESAKSARYKLPRGESEDNVPGSLILYFDEDLKTVEPLGEGEQAAPAYLLMPDIGRKFWYWQKSDRTFVPPGTMWKRTSCRNT
;
A
#
# COMPACT_ATOMS: atom_id res chain seq x y z
N MET A 1 5.17 -63.45 48.39
CA MET A 1 4.96 -62.75 47.11
C MET A 1 4.06 -61.56 47.37
N LYS A 2 4.61 -60.34 47.35
CA LYS A 2 3.86 -59.09 47.56
C LYS A 2 3.78 -58.38 46.21
N TRP A 3 2.57 -58.13 45.72
CA TRP A 3 2.32 -57.44 44.47
C TRP A 3 2.30 -55.92 44.73
N ALA A 4 3.11 -55.18 44.00
CA ALA A 4 3.15 -53.72 44.02
C ALA A 4 2.04 -53.16 43.11
N ALA A 5 1.20 -52.28 43.65
CA ALA A 5 0.24 -51.51 42.88
C ALA A 5 0.95 -50.26 42.31
N VAL A 6 0.94 -50.10 40.99
CA VAL A 6 1.43 -48.91 40.29
C VAL A 6 0.25 -47.97 40.11
N ALA A 7 0.29 -46.81 40.75
CA ALA A 7 -0.67 -45.72 40.55
C ALA A 7 -0.23 -44.87 39.35
N VAL A 8 -1.04 -44.84 38.29
CA VAL A 8 -0.83 -43.97 37.12
C VAL A 8 -1.42 -42.59 37.43
N LEU A 9 -0.55 -41.61 37.66
CA LEU A 9 -0.94 -40.21 37.78
C LEU A 9 -1.17 -39.65 36.36
N ALA A 10 -2.44 -39.44 35.99
CA ALA A 10 -2.81 -38.78 34.74
C ALA A 10 -2.56 -37.27 34.86
N LEU A 11 -1.50 -36.79 34.23
CA LEU A 11 -1.24 -35.37 34.01
C LEU A 11 -2.18 -34.85 32.91
N THR A 12 -3.37 -34.39 33.29
CA THR A 12 -4.22 -33.60 32.40
C THR A 12 -3.78 -32.14 32.46
N SER A 13 -2.80 -31.78 31.65
CA SER A 13 -2.50 -30.37 31.36
C SER A 13 -3.70 -29.79 30.59
N PRO A 14 -4.41 -28.78 31.11
CA PRO A 14 -5.38 -28.05 30.30
C PRO A 14 -4.57 -27.28 29.26
N ALA A 15 -4.56 -27.78 28.03
CA ALA A 15 -4.22 -26.99 26.87
C ALA A 15 -5.23 -25.85 26.81
N ALA A 16 -4.86 -24.71 27.39
CA ALA A 16 -5.53 -23.45 27.13
C ALA A 16 -5.47 -23.25 25.62
N LEU A 17 -6.63 -23.44 24.96
CA LEU A 17 -6.84 -23.01 23.60
C LEU A 17 -6.59 -21.49 23.58
N ALA A 18 -5.37 -21.11 23.25
CA ALA A 18 -5.07 -19.78 22.77
C ALA A 18 -5.84 -19.62 21.46
N ALA A 19 -7.06 -19.10 21.56
CA ALA A 19 -7.77 -18.61 20.39
C ALA A 19 -6.81 -17.62 19.70
N PRO A 20 -6.54 -17.79 18.39
CA PRO A 20 -5.76 -16.79 17.67
C PRO A 20 -6.48 -15.46 17.84
N ALA A 21 -5.84 -14.52 18.52
CA ALA A 21 -6.33 -13.17 18.63
C ALA A 21 -6.42 -12.65 17.19
N VAL A 22 -7.64 -12.63 16.65
CA VAL A 22 -7.94 -12.03 15.35
C VAL A 22 -7.58 -10.56 15.52
N ALA A 23 -6.42 -10.16 15.01
CA ALA A 23 -6.03 -8.77 14.96
C ALA A 23 -7.20 -8.00 14.33
N PRO A 24 -7.66 -6.88 14.92
CA PRO A 24 -8.80 -6.16 14.40
C PRO A 24 -8.57 -5.85 12.93
N ALA A 25 -9.56 -6.17 12.09
CA ALA A 25 -9.48 -5.95 10.65
C ALA A 25 -9.14 -4.46 10.41
N CYS A 26 -7.94 -4.18 9.89
CA CYS A 26 -7.51 -2.81 9.66
C CYS A 26 -8.31 -2.23 8.48
N PRO A 27 -9.05 -1.13 8.66
CA PRO A 27 -9.76 -0.50 7.55
C PRO A 27 -8.79 0.02 6.48
N LEU A 28 -9.19 -0.02 5.21
CA LEU A 28 -8.37 0.40 4.06
C LEU A 28 -7.76 1.80 4.25
N LEU A 29 -8.58 2.77 4.65
CA LEU A 29 -8.16 4.16 4.85
C LEU A 29 -7.18 4.36 6.03
N ARG A 30 -7.02 3.34 6.88
CA ARG A 30 -6.12 3.38 8.05
C ARG A 30 -4.87 2.55 7.84
N ALA A 31 -4.82 1.71 6.81
CA ALA A 31 -3.69 0.84 6.55
C ALA A 31 -2.47 1.63 6.06
N VAL A 32 -1.30 1.22 6.56
CA VAL A 32 -0.01 1.67 6.08
C VAL A 32 0.73 0.48 5.49
N TYR A 33 1.25 0.69 4.30
CA TYR A 33 2.03 -0.27 3.54
C TYR A 33 3.46 0.21 3.43
N THR A 34 4.40 -0.71 3.51
CA THR A 34 5.82 -0.47 3.22
C THR A 34 6.26 -1.36 2.07
N PRO A 35 7.20 -0.92 1.24
CA PRO A 35 7.69 -1.74 0.15
C PRO A 35 8.39 -2.98 0.71
N ILE A 36 8.22 -4.11 0.06
CA ILE A 36 9.05 -5.28 0.25
C ILE A 36 10.36 -4.98 -0.48
N GLU A 37 11.49 -5.16 0.21
CA GLU A 37 12.82 -4.94 -0.37
C GLU A 37 12.99 -5.83 -1.61
N ASP A 38 13.48 -5.22 -2.69
CA ASP A 38 13.97 -5.92 -3.87
C ASP A 38 15.46 -5.65 -3.97
N GLU A 39 16.27 -6.71 -3.87
CA GLU A 39 17.72 -6.66 -3.95
C GLU A 39 18.22 -5.94 -5.22
N GLY A 40 17.41 -5.90 -6.29
CA GLY A 40 17.74 -5.25 -7.56
C GLY A 40 17.67 -3.71 -7.56
N PHE A 41 17.00 -3.08 -6.59
CA PHE A 41 16.77 -1.62 -6.56
C PHE A 41 17.46 -0.89 -5.39
N GLY A 42 18.27 -1.62 -4.60
CA GLY A 42 18.89 -1.09 -3.38
C GLY A 42 17.92 -1.07 -2.21
N LYS A 43 18.41 -0.72 -1.01
CA LYS A 43 17.55 -0.66 0.18
C LYS A 43 16.52 0.45 0.07
N ILE A 44 15.24 0.07 0.08
CA ILE A 44 14.11 0.97 0.04
C ILE A 44 13.64 1.20 1.47
N GLU A 45 14.36 2.03 2.23
CA GLU A 45 14.01 2.32 3.62
C GLU A 45 13.00 3.47 3.71
N ASN A 46 12.01 3.31 4.59
CA ASN A 46 11.09 4.36 5.07
C ASN A 46 10.13 5.00 4.05
N TYR A 47 9.84 4.32 2.93
CA TYR A 47 8.66 4.66 2.14
C TYR A 47 7.39 4.15 2.83
N GLU A 48 6.35 4.97 2.80
CA GLU A 48 5.00 4.58 3.25
C GLU A 48 4.00 4.80 2.13
N LEU A 49 3.04 3.88 2.02
CA LEU A 49 1.87 4.03 1.17
C LEU A 49 0.62 3.86 2.01
N PHE A 50 -0.37 4.71 1.79
CA PHE A 50 -1.67 4.63 2.46
C PHE A 50 -2.75 5.24 1.57
N HIS A 51 -4.00 4.85 1.82
CA HIS A 51 -5.15 5.48 1.19
C HIS A 51 -5.56 6.71 1.99
N SER A 52 -5.98 7.77 1.31
CA SER A 52 -6.58 8.94 1.96
C SER A 52 -7.81 9.41 1.21
N GLU A 53 -8.81 9.90 1.94
CA GLU A 53 -9.98 10.52 1.31
C GLU A 53 -9.59 11.89 0.78
N LYS A 54 -9.58 12.03 -0.54
CA LYS A 54 -9.36 13.31 -1.22
C LYS A 54 -10.22 13.38 -2.46
N THR A 55 -10.85 14.53 -2.64
CA THR A 55 -11.48 14.88 -3.91
C THR A 55 -10.44 15.57 -4.78
N LEU A 56 -10.05 14.91 -5.87
CA LEU A 56 -9.21 15.49 -6.90
C LEU A 56 -10.03 15.72 -8.17
N PRO A 57 -9.68 16.72 -8.99
CA PRO A 57 -10.23 16.83 -10.34
C PRO A 57 -10.02 15.51 -11.09
N PHE A 58 -11.08 14.96 -11.68
CA PHE A 58 -11.05 13.74 -12.51
C PHE A 58 -10.71 12.41 -11.80
N ASN A 59 -10.55 12.40 -10.48
CA ASN A 59 -10.48 11.15 -9.72
C ASN A 59 -11.84 10.48 -9.70
N GLN A 60 -11.88 9.23 -10.16
CA GLN A 60 -13.11 8.47 -10.29
C GLN A 60 -13.48 7.75 -8.98
N ALA A 61 -12.58 7.73 -7.99
CA ALA A 61 -12.84 7.23 -6.64
C ALA A 61 -12.91 8.34 -5.59
N LYS A 62 -13.46 8.03 -4.41
CA LYS A 62 -13.47 8.95 -3.23
C LYS A 62 -12.15 8.96 -2.45
N ALA A 63 -11.24 8.05 -2.77
CA ALA A 63 -9.94 7.93 -2.15
C ALA A 63 -8.82 8.18 -3.16
N VAL A 64 -7.61 8.39 -2.69
CA VAL A 64 -6.37 8.43 -3.46
C VAL A 64 -5.33 7.54 -2.78
N ILE A 65 -4.33 7.10 -3.53
CA ILE A 65 -3.11 6.54 -2.95
C ILE A 65 -2.16 7.69 -2.65
N THR A 66 -1.66 7.76 -1.42
CA THR A 66 -0.58 8.68 -1.04
C THR A 66 0.69 7.88 -0.78
N ILE A 67 1.76 8.23 -1.49
CA ILE A 67 3.10 7.69 -1.25
C ILE A 67 3.94 8.76 -0.56
N ARG A 68 4.43 8.44 0.63
CA ARG A 68 5.37 9.26 1.37
C ARG A 68 6.78 8.74 1.14
N ALA A 69 7.63 9.61 0.62
CA ALA A 69 9.03 9.36 0.43
C ALA A 69 9.81 9.59 1.73
N PRO A 70 10.90 8.85 1.98
CA PRO A 70 11.79 9.11 3.08
C PRO A 70 12.37 10.52 2.98
N ALA A 71 12.61 11.16 4.13
CA ALA A 71 13.36 12.40 4.16
C ALA A 71 14.81 12.09 3.76
N ASN A 72 15.26 12.60 2.60
CA ASN A 72 16.61 12.44 2.13
C ASN A 72 17.18 13.75 1.56
N GLY A 73 18.50 13.90 1.62
CA GLY A 73 19.22 15.05 1.05
C GLY A 73 19.37 16.28 1.97
N LEU A 74 19.83 17.39 1.40
CA LEU A 74 20.18 18.65 2.11
C LEU A 74 18.99 19.34 2.79
N VAL A 75 17.76 18.99 2.39
CA VAL A 75 16.52 19.48 3.00
C VAL A 75 15.78 18.24 3.48
N GLU A 76 16.02 17.83 4.72
CA GLU A 76 15.37 16.70 5.40
C GLU A 76 13.86 16.94 5.56
N LYS A 77 13.11 16.88 4.47
CA LYS A 77 11.67 17.01 4.47
C LYS A 77 11.05 15.77 3.85
N MET A 78 10.19 15.13 4.62
CA MET A 78 9.30 14.08 4.11
C MET A 78 8.45 14.68 3.00
N ARG A 79 8.57 14.13 1.79
CA ARG A 79 7.72 14.49 0.65
C ARG A 79 6.60 13.47 0.54
N SER A 80 5.43 13.93 0.14
CA SER A 80 4.28 13.05 -0.10
C SER A 80 3.64 13.42 -1.43
N TYR A 81 3.20 12.40 -2.14
CA TYR A 81 2.66 12.49 -3.48
C TYR A 81 1.37 11.69 -3.58
N ASP A 82 0.37 12.26 -4.24
CA ASP A 82 -0.93 11.62 -4.41
C ASP A 82 -1.10 11.05 -5.81
N PHE A 83 -1.87 9.97 -5.88
CA PHE A 83 -2.25 9.26 -7.08
C PHE A 83 -3.76 9.06 -7.09
N GLY A 84 -4.43 9.67 -8.06
CA GLY A 84 -5.86 9.49 -8.28
C GLY A 84 -6.16 8.15 -8.94
N PHE A 85 -7.35 7.63 -8.70
CA PHE A 85 -7.85 6.43 -9.37
C PHE A 85 -8.58 6.81 -10.65
N ALA A 86 -8.15 6.22 -11.76
CA ALA A 86 -8.82 6.24 -13.05
C ALA A 86 -9.27 4.82 -13.39
N PHE A 87 -10.58 4.60 -13.60
CA PHE A 87 -11.09 3.35 -14.10
C PHE A 87 -11.12 3.41 -15.63
N THR A 88 -10.35 2.53 -16.26
CA THR A 88 -10.32 2.44 -17.72
C THR A 88 -11.62 1.83 -18.22
N ASN A 89 -12.33 2.51 -19.12
CA ASN A 89 -13.57 2.02 -19.70
C ASN A 89 -13.32 0.72 -20.49
N GLY A 90 -13.59 -0.43 -19.88
CA GLY A 90 -13.54 -1.74 -20.54
C GLY A 90 -12.26 -2.57 -20.37
N TYR A 91 -11.25 -2.07 -19.66
CA TYR A 91 -10.11 -2.88 -19.21
C TYR A 91 -10.25 -3.08 -17.71
N GLY A 92 -10.38 -4.34 -17.27
CA GLY A 92 -10.84 -4.73 -15.92
C GLY A 92 -9.86 -4.46 -14.78
N GLY A 93 -9.35 -3.23 -14.66
CA GLY A 93 -8.38 -2.85 -13.66
C GLY A 93 -8.47 -1.39 -13.25
N THR A 94 -8.04 -1.15 -12.02
CA THR A 94 -7.95 0.18 -11.42
C THR A 94 -6.58 0.78 -11.74
N HIS A 95 -6.56 1.88 -12.50
CA HIS A 95 -5.33 2.61 -12.81
C HIS A 95 -5.12 3.76 -11.82
N LEU A 96 -3.85 4.00 -11.49
CA LEU A 96 -3.39 5.15 -10.73
C LEU A 96 -2.78 6.18 -11.66
N GLU A 97 -3.08 7.45 -11.45
CA GLU A 97 -2.51 8.57 -12.17
C GLU A 97 -1.93 9.60 -11.21
N PHE A 98 -0.71 10.05 -11.47
CA PHE A 98 -0.05 11.03 -10.63
C PHE A 98 -0.83 12.34 -10.56
N SER A 99 -1.03 12.83 -9.34
CA SER A 99 -1.79 14.04 -9.04
C SER A 99 -0.97 15.07 -8.27
N GLY A 100 0.36 15.02 -8.34
CA GLY A 100 1.22 16.02 -7.71
C GLY A 100 1.58 15.75 -6.25
N GLU A 101 2.28 16.71 -5.64
CA GLU A 101 2.62 16.72 -4.22
C GLU A 101 1.34 16.79 -3.37
N SER A 102 1.22 15.96 -2.33
CA SER A 102 -0.03 15.73 -1.58
C SER A 102 -0.65 16.98 -0.95
N ALA A 103 0.16 17.99 -0.64
CA ALA A 103 -0.31 19.27 -0.10
C ALA A 103 -0.94 20.19 -1.17
N LYS A 104 -0.71 19.90 -2.45
CA LYS A 104 -1.12 20.71 -3.60
C LYS A 104 -1.93 19.92 -4.63
N SER A 105 -2.19 18.64 -4.39
CA SER A 105 -2.74 17.71 -5.38
C SER A 105 -4.12 18.13 -5.90
N ALA A 106 -4.97 18.69 -5.06
CA ALA A 106 -6.28 19.21 -5.46
C ALA A 106 -6.21 20.36 -6.50
N ARG A 107 -5.05 21.02 -6.63
CA ARG A 107 -4.78 22.10 -7.58
C ARG A 107 -3.74 21.69 -8.63
N TYR A 108 -3.42 20.41 -8.71
CA TYR A 108 -2.45 19.92 -9.67
C TYR A 108 -2.92 20.25 -11.09
N LYS A 109 -2.00 20.81 -11.87
CA LYS A 109 -2.18 21.10 -13.27
C LYS A 109 -0.99 20.54 -14.00
N LEU A 110 -1.24 19.90 -15.14
CA LEU A 110 -0.16 19.43 -15.99
C LEU A 110 0.69 20.62 -16.46
N PRO A 111 2.02 20.46 -16.50
CA PRO A 111 2.90 21.45 -17.10
C PRO A 111 2.44 21.76 -18.54
N ARG A 112 2.61 23.02 -18.95
CA ARG A 112 2.20 23.47 -20.30
C ARG A 112 2.97 22.67 -21.36
N GLY A 113 2.23 21.95 -22.21
CA GLY A 113 2.81 21.13 -23.29
C GLY A 113 2.93 19.64 -22.97
N GLU A 114 2.57 19.21 -21.76
CA GLU A 114 2.46 17.78 -21.41
C GLU A 114 1.06 17.24 -21.75
N SER A 115 1.00 16.01 -22.26
CA SER A 115 -0.26 15.27 -22.46
C SER A 115 -0.66 14.53 -21.18
N GLU A 116 -1.96 14.34 -20.96
CA GLU A 116 -2.50 13.42 -19.93
C GLU A 116 -1.94 12.00 -20.13
N ASP A 117 -1.70 11.58 -21.38
CA ASP A 117 -1.12 10.27 -21.71
C ASP A 117 0.31 10.08 -21.18
N ASN A 118 1.02 11.18 -20.91
CA ASN A 118 2.40 11.16 -20.42
C ASN A 118 2.48 11.18 -18.88
N VAL A 119 1.34 11.32 -18.20
CA VAL A 119 1.31 11.34 -16.74
C VAL A 119 1.73 9.97 -16.22
N PRO A 120 2.71 9.91 -15.29
CA PRO A 120 3.15 8.63 -14.79
C PRO A 120 2.04 8.01 -13.94
N GLY A 121 1.71 6.78 -14.27
CA GLY A 121 0.60 6.06 -13.67
C GLY A 121 0.76 4.55 -13.82
N SER A 122 0.16 3.77 -12.95
CA SER A 122 0.33 2.31 -12.93
C SER A 122 -1.01 1.65 -12.67
N LEU A 123 -1.20 0.43 -13.20
CA LEU A 123 -2.19 -0.47 -12.61
C LEU A 123 -1.87 -0.65 -11.12
N ILE A 124 -2.91 -0.77 -10.29
CA ILE A 124 -2.77 -1.21 -8.92
C ILE A 124 -3.54 -2.52 -8.72
N LEU A 125 -2.83 -3.49 -8.16
CA LEU A 125 -3.33 -4.82 -7.84
C LEU A 125 -3.30 -5.02 -6.33
N TYR A 126 -4.29 -5.73 -5.80
CA TYR A 126 -4.43 -5.98 -4.37
C TYR A 126 -4.53 -7.47 -4.11
N PHE A 127 -3.92 -7.91 -3.00
CA PHE A 127 -3.86 -9.32 -2.66
C PHE A 127 -4.12 -9.58 -1.16
N ASP A 128 -4.70 -10.74 -0.88
CA ASP A 128 -4.81 -11.28 0.48
C ASP A 128 -3.49 -11.91 0.96
N GLU A 129 -3.48 -12.53 2.15
CA GLU A 129 -2.28 -13.17 2.71
C GLU A 129 -1.79 -14.37 1.91
N ASP A 130 -2.67 -15.00 1.11
CA ASP A 130 -2.38 -16.13 0.22
C ASP A 130 -1.95 -15.68 -1.18
N LEU A 131 -1.76 -14.37 -1.41
CA LEU A 131 -1.46 -13.75 -2.70
C LEU A 131 -2.56 -13.97 -3.76
N LYS A 132 -3.81 -14.19 -3.35
CA LYS A 132 -4.96 -14.19 -4.25
C LYS A 132 -5.42 -12.76 -4.47
N THR A 133 -5.78 -12.45 -5.72
CA THR A 133 -6.28 -11.12 -6.07
C THR A 133 -7.60 -10.83 -5.34
N VAL A 134 -7.72 -9.63 -4.79
CA VAL A 134 -8.94 -9.14 -4.13
C VAL A 134 -9.39 -7.81 -4.73
N GLU A 135 -10.70 -7.55 -4.71
CA GLU A 135 -11.24 -6.26 -5.11
C GLU A 135 -11.14 -5.25 -3.96
N PRO A 136 -10.47 -4.12 -4.15
CA PRO A 136 -10.10 -3.18 -3.09
C PRO A 136 -11.09 -2.04 -2.84
N LEU A 137 -12.08 -1.86 -3.72
CA LEU A 137 -12.96 -0.69 -3.74
C LEU A 137 -14.40 -1.14 -3.97
N GLY A 138 -15.02 -1.65 -2.91
CA GLY A 138 -16.46 -1.87 -2.83
C GLY A 138 -17.13 -0.90 -1.85
N GLU A 139 -18.45 -0.98 -1.73
CA GLU A 139 -19.20 -0.12 -0.83
C GLU A 139 -18.94 -0.47 0.65
N GLY A 140 -18.67 0.55 1.49
CA GLY A 140 -18.53 0.41 2.95
C GLY A 140 -17.08 0.47 3.48
N GLU A 141 -16.92 0.27 4.79
CA GLU A 141 -15.62 0.24 5.46
C GLU A 141 -14.93 -1.11 5.19
N GLN A 142 -14.16 -1.16 4.11
CA GLN A 142 -13.48 -2.39 3.69
C GLN A 142 -12.21 -2.68 4.50
N ALA A 143 -11.99 -3.97 4.76
CA ALA A 143 -10.72 -4.45 5.30
C ALA A 143 -9.60 -4.22 4.28
N ALA A 144 -8.49 -3.68 4.78
CA ALA A 144 -7.30 -3.43 3.98
C ALA A 144 -6.67 -4.74 3.50
N PRO A 145 -6.41 -4.91 2.18
CA PRO A 145 -5.66 -6.04 1.65
C PRO A 145 -4.28 -6.19 2.30
N ALA A 146 -3.74 -7.41 2.34
CA ALA A 146 -2.45 -7.67 2.94
C ALA A 146 -1.30 -7.10 2.09
N TYR A 147 -1.44 -7.17 0.77
CA TYR A 147 -0.45 -6.69 -0.18
C TYR A 147 -1.07 -5.84 -1.29
N LEU A 148 -0.23 -5.01 -1.87
CA LEU A 148 -0.53 -4.29 -3.11
C LEU A 148 0.69 -4.27 -4.03
N LEU A 149 0.46 -4.17 -5.34
CA LEU A 149 1.51 -4.10 -6.35
C LEU A 149 1.20 -3.00 -7.37
N MET A 150 2.22 -2.21 -7.70
CA MET A 150 2.17 -1.16 -8.71
C MET A 150 3.34 -1.35 -9.70
N PRO A 151 3.23 -2.33 -10.63
CA PRO A 151 4.40 -2.91 -11.30
C PRO A 151 5.19 -1.92 -12.17
N ASP A 152 4.55 -0.86 -12.68
CA ASP A 152 5.18 0.08 -13.62
C ASP A 152 5.46 1.46 -13.01
N ILE A 153 5.08 1.71 -11.75
CA ILE A 153 5.05 3.07 -11.20
C ILE A 153 6.46 3.68 -11.14
N GLY A 154 7.44 2.95 -10.61
CA GLY A 154 8.81 3.45 -10.47
C GLY A 154 9.46 3.74 -11.82
N ARG A 155 9.31 2.82 -12.79
CA ARG A 155 9.85 2.99 -14.14
C ARG A 155 9.26 4.21 -14.83
N LYS A 156 7.94 4.40 -14.78
CA LYS A 156 7.28 5.55 -15.41
C LYS A 156 7.70 6.87 -14.77
N PHE A 157 7.84 6.92 -13.44
CA PHE A 157 8.37 8.11 -12.75
C PHE A 157 9.80 8.43 -13.17
N TRP A 158 10.67 7.42 -13.22
CA TRP A 158 12.08 7.61 -13.59
C TRP A 158 12.26 8.26 -14.96
N TYR A 159 11.42 7.90 -15.94
CA TYR A 159 11.49 8.45 -17.29
C TYR A 159 10.69 9.73 -17.51
N TRP A 160 9.75 10.06 -16.61
CA TRP A 160 8.89 11.23 -16.76
C TRP A 160 9.61 12.55 -16.50
N GLN A 161 10.27 12.71 -15.34
CA GLN A 161 11.03 13.93 -15.03
C GLN A 161 12.53 13.69 -15.09
N LYS A 162 13.14 13.97 -16.27
CA LYS A 162 14.59 13.81 -16.48
C LYS A 162 15.47 14.63 -15.52
N SER A 163 14.95 15.71 -14.93
CA SER A 163 15.72 16.66 -14.11
C SER A 163 15.51 16.56 -12.60
N ASP A 164 14.45 15.93 -12.11
CA ASP A 164 14.19 15.77 -10.67
C ASP A 164 13.92 14.30 -10.33
N ARG A 165 15.01 13.55 -10.09
CA ARG A 165 14.98 12.15 -9.65
C ARG A 165 14.87 12.01 -8.13
N THR A 166 14.53 13.07 -7.40
CA THR A 166 14.50 13.04 -5.93
C THR A 166 13.35 12.20 -5.38
N PHE A 167 12.37 11.84 -6.22
CA PHE A 167 11.28 10.94 -5.88
C PHE A 167 11.04 9.93 -6.99
N VAL A 168 11.20 8.64 -6.66
CA VAL A 168 10.89 7.52 -7.54
C VAL A 168 10.20 6.48 -6.67
N PRO A 169 8.87 6.30 -6.77
CA PRO A 169 8.16 5.34 -5.95
C PRO A 169 8.63 3.91 -6.28
N PRO A 170 8.76 3.04 -5.27
CA PRO A 170 9.04 1.62 -5.48
C PRO A 170 8.02 0.95 -6.42
N GLY A 171 8.53 0.31 -7.47
CA GLY A 171 7.74 -0.56 -8.36
C GLY A 171 7.50 -1.97 -7.80
N THR A 172 7.96 -2.24 -6.58
CA THR A 172 7.89 -3.55 -5.92
C THR A 172 6.50 -3.77 -5.30
N MET A 173 6.30 -4.95 -4.72
CA MET A 173 5.14 -5.24 -3.90
C MET A 173 5.25 -4.51 -2.57
N TRP A 174 4.13 -4.07 -2.02
CA TRP A 174 4.06 -3.43 -0.72
C TRP A 174 3.22 -4.28 0.23
N LYS A 175 3.68 -4.39 1.47
CA LYS A 175 3.05 -5.17 2.53
C LYS A 175 2.41 -4.25 3.55
N ARG A 176 1.19 -4.57 3.99
CA ARG A 176 0.55 -3.90 5.11
C ARG A 176 1.35 -4.16 6.39
N THR A 177 1.89 -3.12 7.01
CA THR A 177 2.74 -3.23 8.20
C THR A 177 2.13 -2.64 9.45
N SER A 178 1.24 -1.66 9.32
CA SER A 178 0.55 -1.08 10.47
C SER A 178 -0.83 -0.54 10.12
N CYS A 179 -1.60 -0.25 11.17
CA CYS A 179 -2.88 0.42 11.09
C CYS A 179 -2.80 1.70 11.91
N ARG A 180 -3.10 2.85 11.33
CA ARG A 180 -3.10 4.12 12.06
C ARG A 180 -4.23 4.14 13.07
N ASN A 181 -3.95 4.59 14.28
CA ASN A 181 -4.99 4.99 15.22
C ASN A 181 -5.56 6.33 14.73
N THR A 182 -6.89 6.39 14.58
CA THR A 182 -7.64 7.63 14.31
C THR A 182 -7.25 8.72 15.29
#